data_AF-A0A925NIS2-F1
#
_entry.id   AF-A0A925NIS2-F1
#
_cell.length_a   1.000
_cell.length_b   1.000
_cell.length_c   1.000
_cell.angle_alpha   90.00
_cell.angle_beta   90.00
_cell.angle_gamma   90.00
#
_symmetry.space_group_name_H-M   'P 1'
#
loop_
_entity.id
_entity.type
_entity.pdbx_description
1 polymer ?
#
loop_
_entity_poly.entity_id
_entity_poly.type
_entity_poly.pdbx_seq_one_letter_code
_entity_poly.pdbx_strand_id
1 'polypeptide(L)'
;MVGNEFAVAVFFHPKISSLNDETHVRAAQSLASALGAAMPAWYALTLILSLALAFILRGNSPAGTLALIASALFVVSIIFTVLLLVPINNKIVKWDLDSLPGEWQQLRQRWDRLHVFRVVILFVAFILLVLAALTN
;
A
#
# COMPACT_ATOMS: atom_id res chain seq x y z
N MET A 1 -5.56 -7.31 2.18
CA MET A 1 -4.93 -6.10 1.61
C MET A 1 -4.28 -5.24 2.71
N VAL A 2 -5.04 -4.59 3.61
CA VAL A 2 -4.47 -3.70 4.65
C VAL A 2 -3.42 -4.38 5.55
N GLY A 3 -3.69 -5.61 5.99
CA GLY A 3 -2.74 -6.39 6.80
C GLY A 3 -1.40 -6.67 6.11
N ASN A 4 -1.39 -6.84 4.79
CA ASN A 4 -0.14 -6.99 4.03
C ASN A 4 0.70 -5.72 4.08
N GLU A 5 0.08 -4.57 3.78
CA GLU A 5 0.76 -3.27 3.76
C GLU A 5 1.28 -2.89 5.15
N PHE A 6 0.48 -3.20 6.18
CA PHE A 6 0.88 -3.07 7.57
C PHE A 6 2.10 -3.93 7.91
N ALA A 7 2.08 -5.22 7.53
CA ALA A 7 3.19 -6.11 7.80
C ALA A 7 4.48 -5.62 7.12
N VAL A 8 4.38 -5.12 5.88
CA VAL A 8 5.51 -4.49 5.17
C VAL A 8 6.06 -3.31 5.96
N ALA A 9 5.20 -2.39 6.42
CA ALA A 9 5.64 -1.20 7.15
C ALA A 9 6.26 -1.53 8.52
N VAL A 10 5.69 -2.47 9.27
CA VAL A 10 6.03 -2.71 10.69
C VAL A 10 7.09 -3.81 10.87
N PHE A 11 7.07 -4.86 10.05
CA PHE A 11 7.94 -6.01 10.24
C PHE A 11 9.06 -6.08 9.21
N PHE A 12 8.74 -5.96 7.92
CA PHE A 12 9.75 -6.13 6.87
C PHE A 12 10.70 -4.94 6.79
N HIS A 13 10.17 -3.72 6.74
CA HIS A 13 11.00 -2.51 6.56
C HIS A 13 12.05 -2.32 7.66
N PRO A 14 11.68 -2.34 8.96
CA PRO A 14 12.65 -2.14 10.04
C PRO A 14 13.75 -3.20 10.07
N LYS A 15 13.44 -4.44 9.69
CA LYS A 15 14.43 -5.52 9.65
C LYS A 15 15.35 -5.39 8.45
N ILE A 16 14.82 -5.12 7.26
CA ILE A 16 15.64 -4.92 6.05
C ILE A 16 16.53 -3.68 6.18
N SER A 17 16.06 -2.61 6.83
CA SER A 17 16.87 -1.40 7.09
C SER A 17 18.07 -1.62 8.00
N SER A 18 18.09 -2.71 8.78
CA SER A 18 19.22 -3.05 9.65
C SER A 18 20.33 -3.87 8.96
N LEU A 19 20.11 -4.28 7.71
CA LEU A 19 21.07 -5.06 6.93
C LEU A 19 22.13 -4.16 6.28
N ASN A 20 23.24 -4.75 5.85
CA ASN A 20 24.22 -4.04 5.01
C ASN A 20 23.58 -3.58 3.68
N ASP A 21 24.17 -2.58 3.04
CA ASP A 21 23.61 -1.91 1.87
C ASP A 21 23.28 -2.86 0.72
N GLU A 22 24.19 -3.77 0.38
CA GLU A 22 23.98 -4.75 -0.70
C GLU A 22 22.79 -5.68 -0.39
N THR A 23 22.74 -6.25 0.81
CA THR A 23 21.65 -7.16 1.22
C THR A 23 20.33 -6.42 1.36
N HIS A 24 20.36 -5.19 1.87
CA HIS A 24 19.20 -4.31 1.92
C HIS A 24 18.61 -4.11 0.53
N VAL A 25 19.42 -3.69 -0.43
CA VAL A 25 18.96 -3.37 -1.79
C VAL A 25 18.50 -4.64 -2.50
N ARG A 26 19.22 -5.75 -2.37
CA ARG A 26 18.81 -7.03 -2.96
C ARG A 26 17.46 -7.52 -2.42
N ALA A 27 17.25 -7.43 -1.10
CA ALA A 27 15.97 -7.76 -0.48
C ALA A 27 14.86 -6.82 -0.97
N ALA A 28 15.14 -5.51 -1.03
CA ALA A 28 14.22 -4.51 -1.55
C ALA A 28 13.79 -4.78 -2.99
N GLN A 29 14.72 -5.15 -3.87
CA GLN A 29 14.45 -5.48 -5.28
C GLN A 29 13.55 -6.71 -5.42
N SER A 30 13.84 -7.75 -4.63
CA SER A 30 13.04 -8.98 -4.62
C SER A 30 11.60 -8.70 -4.17
N LEU A 31 11.44 -7.99 -3.06
CA LEU A 31 10.13 -7.59 -2.54
C LEU A 31 9.37 -6.67 -3.51
N ALA A 32 10.04 -5.67 -4.08
CA ALA A 32 9.42 -4.75 -5.03
C ALA A 32 8.92 -5.47 -6.29
N SER A 33 9.68 -6.44 -6.81
CA SER A 33 9.30 -7.25 -7.97
C SER A 33 8.11 -8.17 -7.65
N ALA A 34 8.20 -8.95 -6.56
CA ALA A 34 7.17 -9.91 -6.18
C ALA A 34 5.84 -9.22 -5.82
N LEU A 35 5.90 -8.19 -4.97
CA LEU A 35 4.71 -7.42 -4.58
C LEU A 35 4.20 -6.60 -5.76
N GLY A 36 5.06 -6.05 -6.61
CA GLY A 36 4.65 -5.31 -7.81
C GLY A 36 3.79 -6.15 -8.77
N ALA A 37 4.06 -7.46 -8.87
CA ALA A 37 3.27 -8.38 -9.68
C ALA A 37 1.92 -8.76 -9.03
N ALA A 38 1.91 -9.00 -7.72
CA ALA A 38 0.71 -9.50 -7.03
C ALA A 38 -0.26 -8.39 -6.56
N MET A 39 0.26 -7.23 -6.17
CA MET A 39 -0.52 -6.17 -5.53
C MET A 39 -1.63 -5.58 -6.40
N PRO A 40 -1.47 -5.33 -7.72
CA PRO A 40 -2.53 -4.77 -8.54
C PRO A 40 -3.84 -5.58 -8.48
N ALA A 41 -3.74 -6.91 -8.53
CA ALA A 41 -4.89 -7.80 -8.39
C ALA A 41 -5.56 -7.67 -7.01
N TRP A 42 -4.76 -7.61 -5.93
CA TRP A 42 -5.28 -7.43 -4.58
C TRP A 42 -5.96 -6.08 -4.35
N TYR A 43 -5.39 -5.00 -4.88
CA TYR A 43 -6.02 -3.68 -4.84
C TYR A 43 -7.34 -3.65 -5.61
N ALA A 44 -7.36 -4.20 -6.83
CA ALA A 44 -8.56 -4.28 -7.66
C ALA A 44 -9.67 -5.09 -6.98
N LEU A 45 -9.35 -6.28 -6.46
CA LEU A 45 -10.31 -7.10 -5.73
C LEU A 45 -10.88 -6.37 -4.50
N THR A 46 -10.03 -5.73 -3.70
CA THR A 46 -10.47 -4.98 -2.51
C THR A 46 -11.42 -3.85 -2.87
N LEU A 47 -11.10 -3.09 -3.92
CA LEU A 47 -11.94 -1.99 -4.39
C LEU A 47 -13.27 -2.48 -4.96
N ILE A 48 -13.27 -3.57 -5.74
CA ILE A 48 -14.50 -4.16 -6.29
C ILE A 48 -15.41 -4.61 -5.14
N LEU A 49 -14.86 -5.30 -4.14
CA LEU A 49 -15.63 -5.75 -2.98
C LEU A 49 -16.15 -4.59 -2.14
N SER A 50 -15.37 -3.52 -1.94
CA SER A 50 -15.82 -2.35 -1.19
C SER A 50 -16.95 -1.60 -1.92
N LEU A 51 -16.85 -1.46 -3.25
CA LEU A 51 -17.91 -0.87 -4.08
C LEU A 51 -19.17 -1.73 -4.11
N ALA A 52 -19.02 -3.05 -4.19
CA ALA A 52 -20.14 -3.97 -4.11
C ALA A 52 -20.87 -3.84 -2.77
N LEU A 53 -20.13 -3.73 -1.65
CA LEU A 53 -20.71 -3.49 -0.33
C LEU A 53 -21.46 -2.15 -0.28
N ALA A 54 -20.86 -1.08 -0.77
CA ALA A 54 -21.51 0.23 -0.84
C ALA A 54 -22.80 0.20 -1.67
N PHE A 55 -22.79 -0.56 -2.77
CA PHE A 55 -23.98 -0.77 -3.59
C PHE A 55 -25.05 -1.57 -2.84
N ILE A 56 -24.71 -2.66 -2.16
CA ILE A 56 -25.66 -3.47 -1.37
C ILE A 56 -26.30 -2.63 -0.25
N LEU A 57 -25.49 -1.83 0.45
CA LEU A 57 -25.92 -0.99 1.57
C LEU A 57 -26.57 0.33 1.15
N ARG A 58 -26.75 0.62 -0.14
CA ARG A 58 -27.27 1.91 -0.64
C ARG A 58 -28.61 2.35 -0.06
N GLY A 59 -29.43 1.40 0.42
CA GLY A 59 -30.71 1.67 1.08
C GLY A 59 -30.59 2.03 2.57
N ASN A 60 -29.47 1.68 3.22
CA ASN A 60 -29.14 2.10 4.58
C ASN A 60 -28.22 3.33 4.48
N SER A 61 -28.76 4.51 4.73
CA SER A 61 -28.03 5.76 4.48
C SER A 61 -26.71 5.86 5.28
N PRO A 62 -26.66 5.60 6.60
CA PRO A 62 -25.39 5.61 7.34
C PRO A 62 -24.38 4.57 6.84
N ALA A 63 -24.77 3.30 6.73
CA ALA A 63 -23.86 2.20 6.40
C ALA A 63 -23.35 2.31 4.95
N GLY A 64 -24.24 2.67 4.01
CA GLY A 64 -23.91 2.89 2.61
C GLY A 64 -22.93 4.05 2.41
N THR A 65 -23.12 5.17 3.11
CA THR A 65 -22.19 6.31 3.06
C THR A 65 -20.80 5.94 3.58
N LEU A 66 -20.70 5.20 4.69
CA LEU A 66 -19.40 4.75 5.22
C LEU A 66 -18.67 3.84 4.23
N ALA A 67 -19.35 2.87 3.63
CA ALA A 67 -18.77 1.97 2.63
C ALA A 67 -18.34 2.71 1.35
N LEU A 68 -19.08 3.74 0.95
CA LEU A 68 -18.73 4.58 -0.19
C LEU A 68 -17.47 5.42 0.08
N ILE A 69 -17.38 6.05 1.26
CA ILE A 69 -16.17 6.82 1.66
C ILE A 69 -14.96 5.88 1.74
N ALA A 70 -15.11 4.68 2.30
CA ALA A 70 -14.05 3.69 2.33
C ALA A 70 -13.56 3.33 0.91
N SER A 71 -14.49 3.12 -0.02
CA SER A 71 -14.17 2.85 -1.43
C SER A 71 -13.41 4.00 -2.08
N ALA A 72 -13.81 5.25 -1.81
CA ALA A 72 -13.10 6.42 -2.29
C ALA A 72 -11.66 6.50 -1.74
N LEU A 73 -11.45 6.16 -0.46
CA LEU A 73 -10.10 6.09 0.12
C LEU A 73 -9.23 5.00 -0.52
N PHE A 74 -9.79 3.86 -0.91
CA PHE A 74 -9.03 2.86 -1.70
C PHE A 74 -8.62 3.41 -3.07
N VAL A 75 -9.51 4.13 -3.77
CA VAL A 75 -9.17 4.80 -5.03
C VAL A 75 -8.04 5.81 -4.82
N VAL A 76 -8.13 6.66 -3.79
CA VAL A 76 -7.06 7.62 -3.43
C VAL A 76 -5.76 6.89 -3.16
N SER A 77 -5.77 5.80 -2.40
CA SER A 77 -4.58 4.99 -2.12
C SER A 77 -3.96 4.37 -3.37
N ILE A 78 -4.79 3.92 -4.33
CA ILE A 78 -4.32 3.35 -5.60
C ILE A 78 -3.64 4.45 -6.43
N ILE A 79 -4.29 5.61 -6.59
CA ILE A 79 -3.73 6.75 -7.33
C ILE A 79 -2.42 7.19 -6.69
N PHE A 80 -2.41 7.38 -5.36
CA PHE A 80 -1.22 7.73 -4.60
C PHE A 80 -0.07 6.72 -4.81
N THR A 81 -0.39 5.43 -4.80
CA THR A 81 0.59 4.36 -5.05
C THR A 81 1.19 4.44 -6.44
N VAL A 82 0.33 4.53 -7.47
CA VAL A 82 0.76 4.54 -8.87
C VAL A 82 1.58 5.78 -9.19
N LEU A 83 1.23 6.93 -8.62
CA LEU A 83 1.93 8.19 -8.91
C LEU A 83 3.23 8.35 -8.12
N LEU A 84 3.32 7.83 -6.88
CA LEU A 84 4.44 8.15 -5.99
C LEU A 84 5.31 6.94 -5.63
N LEU A 85 4.71 5.79 -5.29
CA LEU A 85 5.48 4.62 -4.86
C LEU A 85 5.98 3.77 -6.03
N VAL A 86 5.13 3.54 -7.04
CA VAL A 86 5.48 2.73 -8.21
C VAL A 86 6.70 3.27 -8.97
N PRO A 87 6.84 4.59 -9.22
CA PRO A 87 8.03 5.11 -9.89
C PRO A 87 9.32 4.87 -9.10
N ILE A 88 9.25 4.93 -7.76
CA ILE A 88 10.39 4.63 -6.90
C ILE A 88 10.72 3.13 -6.95
N ASN A 89 9.72 2.25 -6.84
CA ASN A 89 9.93 0.80 -6.97
C ASN A 89 10.59 0.42 -8.31
N ASN A 90 10.15 1.05 -9.39
CA ASN A 90 10.72 0.82 -10.72
C ASN A 90 12.19 1.25 -10.82
N LYS A 91 12.63 2.25 -10.04
CA LYS A 91 14.05 2.61 -9.91
C LYS A 91 14.81 1.57 -9.08
N ILE A 92 14.26 1.19 -7.92
CA ILE A 92 14.86 0.20 -7.01
C ILE A 92 15.15 -1.11 -7.74
N VAL A 93 14.17 -1.65 -8.47
CA VAL A 93 14.29 -2.90 -9.24
C VAL A 93 15.41 -2.86 -10.29
N LYS A 94 15.80 -1.67 -10.75
CA LYS A 94 16.82 -1.47 -11.80
C LYS A 94 18.18 -1.06 -11.26
N TRP A 95 18.36 -0.90 -9.95
CA TRP A 95 19.64 -0.52 -9.38
C TRP A 95 20.70 -1.61 -9.60
N ASP A 96 21.89 -1.16 -10.00
CA ASP A 96 23.08 -1.99 -10.01
C ASP A 96 23.67 -2.06 -8.59
N LEU A 97 23.87 -3.27 -8.08
CA LEU A 97 24.40 -3.49 -6.73
C LEU A 97 25.89 -3.12 -6.65
N ASP A 98 26.62 -3.21 -7.76
CA ASP A 98 28.05 -2.87 -7.81
C ASP A 98 28.26 -1.35 -7.97
N SER A 99 27.19 -0.60 -8.29
CA SER A 99 27.22 0.84 -8.55
C SER A 99 25.91 1.52 -8.13
N LEU A 100 25.66 1.55 -6.82
CA LEU A 100 24.46 2.21 -6.27
C LEU A 100 24.51 3.73 -6.49
N PRO A 101 23.39 4.37 -6.85
CA PRO A 101 23.31 5.83 -6.91
C PRO A 101 23.60 6.45 -5.55
N GLY A 102 24.39 7.53 -5.48
CA GLY A 102 24.74 8.17 -4.20
C GLY A 102 23.54 8.63 -3.35
N GLU A 103 22.36 8.80 -3.95
CA GLU A 103 21.11 9.20 -3.29
C GLU A 103 20.17 8.03 -2.92
N TRP A 104 20.60 6.78 -3.08
CA TRP A 104 19.73 5.60 -2.92
C TRP A 104 19.04 5.54 -1.54
N GLN A 105 19.76 5.90 -0.47
CA GLN A 105 19.23 5.92 0.91
C GLN A 105 18.13 6.96 1.08
N GLN A 106 18.30 8.15 0.50
CA GLN A 106 17.31 9.21 0.58
C GLN A 106 16.03 8.82 -0.16
N LEU A 107 16.17 8.17 -1.33
CA LEU A 107 15.04 7.65 -2.07
C LEU A 107 14.30 6.55 -1.29
N ARG A 108 15.06 5.68 -0.61
CA ARG A 108 14.48 4.63 0.23
C ARG A 108 13.71 5.20 1.43
N GLN A 109 14.30 6.14 2.16
CA GLN A 109 13.61 6.80 3.28
C GLN A 109 12.36 7.56 2.81
N ARG A 110 12.40 8.16 1.62
CA ARG A 110 11.21 8.79 1.02
C ARG A 110 10.13 7.76 0.74
N TRP A 111 10.48 6.61 0.19
CA TRP A 111 9.55 5.51 -0.01
C TRP A 111 8.91 5.06 1.30
N ASP A 112 9.70 4.89 2.35
CA ASP A 112 9.22 4.44 3.67
C ASP A 112 8.16 5.38 4.23
N ARG A 113 8.42 6.71 4.17
CA ARG A 113 7.45 7.72 4.61
C ARG A 113 6.15 7.69 3.80
N LEU A 114 6.26 7.58 2.47
CA LEU A 114 5.09 7.48 1.60
C LEU A 114 4.29 6.20 1.86
N HIS A 115 4.98 5.09 2.11
CA HIS A 115 4.34 3.81 2.41
C HIS A 115 3.61 3.85 3.75
N VAL A 116 4.20 4.42 4.80
CA VAL A 116 3.50 4.63 6.08
C VAL A 116 2.24 5.47 5.91
N PHE A 117 2.30 6.57 5.16
CA PHE A 117 1.13 7.39 4.87
C PHE A 117 0.03 6.59 4.14
N ARG A 118 0.43 5.79 3.14
CA ARG A 118 -0.49 4.88 2.45
C ARG A 118 -1.15 3.89 3.42
N VAL A 119 -0.38 3.29 4.33
CA VAL A 119 -0.90 2.35 5.33
C VAL A 119 -1.97 3.02 6.21
N VAL A 120 -1.75 4.27 6.62
CA VAL A 120 -2.75 5.02 7.40
C VAL A 120 -4.06 5.19 6.62
N ILE A 121 -4.01 5.59 5.34
CA ILE A 121 -5.21 5.71 4.49
C ILE A 121 -5.97 4.38 4.44
N LEU A 122 -5.25 3.29 4.22
CA LEU A 122 -5.82 1.95 4.13
C LEU A 122 -6.45 1.49 5.46
N PHE A 123 -5.83 1.80 6.60
CA PHE A 123 -6.41 1.53 7.91
C PHE A 123 -7.71 2.29 8.14
N VAL A 124 -7.74 3.58 7.79
CA VAL A 124 -8.96 4.39 7.91
C VAL A 124 -10.05 3.80 7.02
N ALA A 125 -9.75 3.46 5.76
CA ALA A 125 -10.69 2.80 4.86
C ALA A 125 -11.23 1.48 5.44
N PHE A 126 -10.36 0.66 6.03
CA PHE A 126 -10.76 -0.59 6.67
C PHE A 126 -11.67 -0.37 7.88
N ILE A 127 -11.33 0.58 8.76
CA ILE A 127 -12.18 0.93 9.91
C ILE A 127 -13.57 1.37 9.44
N LEU A 128 -13.65 2.18 8.39
CA LEU A 128 -14.94 2.61 7.83
C LEU A 128 -15.75 1.43 7.28
N LEU A 129 -15.12 0.44 6.65
CA LEU A 129 -15.81 -0.79 6.23
C LEU A 129 -16.32 -1.61 7.43
N VAL A 130 -15.53 -1.72 8.50
CA VAL A 130 -15.95 -2.39 9.73
C VAL A 130 -17.13 -1.66 10.36
N LEU A 131 -17.08 -0.33 10.46
CA LEU A 131 -18.19 0.48 10.98
C LEU A 131 -19.44 0.35 10.10
N ALA A 132 -19.29 0.36 8.77
CA ALA A 132 -20.41 0.13 7.86
C ALA A 132 -21.07 -1.23 8.12
N ALA A 133 -20.30 -2.28 8.37
CA ALA A 133 -20.82 -3.61 8.68
C ALA A 133 -21.49 -3.72 10.06
N LEU A 134 -21.11 -2.86 11.01
CA LEU A 134 -21.68 -2.82 12.36
C LEU A 134 -22.87 -1.85 12.48
N THR A 135 -23.14 -1.06 11.44
CA THR A 135 -24.24 -0.08 11.42
C THR A 135 -25.48 -0.74 10.80
N ASN A 136 -26.51 -0.97 11.61
CA ASN A 136 -27.79 -1.56 11.20
C ASN A 136 -28.71 -0.59 10.49
#